data_AF-A0A7V9M435-F1
#
_entry.id   AF-A0A7V9M435-F1
#
_cell.length_a   1.000
_cell.length_b   1.000
_cell.length_c   1.000
_cell.angle_alpha   90.00
_cell.angle_beta   90.00
_cell.angle_gamma   90.00
#
_symmetry.space_group_name_H-M   'P 1'
#
loop_
_entity.id
_entity.type
_entity.pdbx_description
1 polymer ?
#
loop_
_entity_poly.entity_id
_entity_poly.type
_entity_poly.pdbx_seq_one_letter_code
_entity_poly.pdbx_strand_id
1 'polypeptide(L)'
;MNNSRRMFLKTSTLVAGGTMLFSNEIFAAKKREGILGIQLYSIRDEMGKDPLGSLQQLAKMGYKYVEHANYVDRKFYGYPATEFKKILDDLGFKMLSGHTVMSMQHWDTTAKDFTDKWKFTVEDAATVGQQYVISPSLDDSLRKTYDGLLSFMQLFNKSG
;
A
#
# COMPACT_ATOMS: atom_id res chain seq x y z
N MET A 1 -7.62 24.14 51.61
CA MET A 1 -8.56 23.13 51.08
C MET A 1 -8.97 22.22 52.23
N ASN A 2 -10.22 22.30 52.69
CA ASN A 2 -10.68 21.47 53.81
C ASN A 2 -11.09 20.08 53.32
N ASN A 3 -10.16 19.14 53.41
CA ASN A 3 -10.44 17.73 53.15
C ASN A 3 -11.31 17.19 54.31
N SER A 4 -12.56 16.83 54.03
CA SER A 4 -13.47 16.21 55.01
C SER A 4 -13.89 14.81 54.56
N ARG A 5 -14.26 13.93 55.50
CA ARG A 5 -14.78 12.57 55.20
C ARG A 5 -15.94 12.60 54.20
N ARG A 6 -16.83 13.59 54.32
CA ARG A 6 -17.94 13.81 53.39
C ARG A 6 -17.46 14.18 51.99
N MET A 7 -16.43 15.03 51.89
CA MET A 7 -15.84 15.40 50.61
C MET A 7 -15.15 14.21 49.94
N PHE A 8 -14.39 13.43 50.72
CA PHE A 8 -13.77 12.19 50.26
C PHE A 8 -14.80 11.20 49.70
N LEU A 9 -15.88 10.93 50.43
CA LEU A 9 -16.93 10.01 49.97
C LEU A 9 -17.60 10.50 48.67
N LYS A 10 -17.90 11.79 48.56
CA LYS A 10 -18.47 12.37 47.33
C LYS A 10 -17.53 12.23 46.15
N THR A 11 -16.26 12.59 46.33
CA THR A 11 -15.26 12.52 45.26
C THR A 11 -14.99 11.08 44.83
N SER A 12 -14.81 10.16 45.79
CA SER A 12 -14.58 8.74 45.49
C SER A 12 -15.76 8.09 44.76
N THR A 13 -16.99 8.45 45.12
CA THR A 13 -18.20 7.96 44.42
C THR A 13 -18.28 8.50 43.00
N LEU A 14 -17.94 9.78 42.79
CA LEU A 14 -17.94 10.40 41.47
C LEU A 14 -16.86 9.79 40.55
N VAL A 15 -15.67 9.53 41.10
CA VAL A 15 -14.58 8.87 40.38
C VAL A 15 -14.96 7.43 40.02
N ALA A 16 -15.50 6.66 40.97
CA ALA A 16 -15.95 5.29 40.71
C ALA A 16 -17.09 5.23 39.67
N GLY A 17 -18.05 6.16 39.74
CA GLY A 17 -19.11 6.28 38.73
C GLY A 17 -18.56 6.66 37.35
N GLY A 18 -17.62 7.60 37.30
CA GLY A 18 -16.96 8.02 36.06
C GLY A 18 -16.14 6.91 35.41
N THR A 19 -15.37 6.14 36.19
CA THR A 19 -14.57 5.04 35.65
C THR A 19 -15.43 3.88 35.16
N MET A 20 -16.60 3.64 35.74
CA MET A 20 -17.55 2.66 35.22
C MET A 20 -18.15 3.09 33.88
N LEU A 21 -18.62 4.34 33.79
CA LEU A 21 -19.24 4.88 32.56
C LEU A 21 -18.27 4.98 31.37
N PHE A 22 -17.00 5.25 31.63
CA PHE A 22 -15.96 5.38 30.60
C PHE A 22 -14.95 4.24 30.60
N SER A 23 -15.26 3.12 31.26
CA SER A 23 -14.35 1.96 31.39
C SER A 23 -13.81 1.48 30.03
N ASN A 24 -14.67 1.43 29.00
CA ASN A 24 -14.27 1.05 27.64
C ASN A 24 -13.38 2.10 26.96
N GLU A 25 -13.49 3.38 27.28
CA GLU A 25 -12.64 4.44 26.68
C GLU A 25 -11.32 4.65 27.44
N ILE A 26 -11.33 4.36 28.75
CA ILE A 26 -10.16 4.51 29.64
C ILE A 26 -9.16 3.36 29.45
N PHE A 27 -9.66 2.14 29.20
CA PHE A 27 -8.83 0.93 29.09
C PHE A 27 -8.74 0.34 27.68
N ALA A 28 -9.53 0.80 26.69
CA ALA A 28 -9.31 0.38 25.32
C ALA A 28 -8.14 1.14 24.70
N ALA A 29 -7.16 0.39 24.18
CA ALA A 29 -6.27 0.96 23.18
C ALA A 29 -7.12 1.47 22.02
N LYS A 30 -6.98 2.75 21.64
CA LYS A 30 -7.62 3.32 20.45
C LYS A 30 -7.45 2.34 19.30
N LYS A 31 -8.55 1.81 18.77
CA LYS A 31 -8.52 0.88 17.64
C LYS A 31 -7.74 1.57 16.52
N ARG A 32 -6.55 1.04 16.19
CA ARG A 32 -5.83 1.51 15.02
C ARG A 32 -6.70 1.15 13.83
N GLU A 33 -7.25 2.15 13.17
CA GLU A 33 -7.90 1.97 11.87
C GLU A 33 -6.81 1.52 10.91
N GLY A 34 -6.72 0.19 10.71
CA GLY A 34 -5.84 -0.38 9.69
C GLY A 34 -6.32 0.03 8.31
N ILE A 35 -5.38 0.15 7.38
CA ILE A 35 -5.71 0.33 5.97
C ILE A 35 -6.24 -1.01 5.45
N LEU A 36 -7.52 -1.06 5.07
CA LEU A 36 -8.07 -2.19 4.31
C LEU A 36 -7.86 -1.94 2.83
N GLY A 37 -6.90 -2.67 2.24
CA GLY A 37 -6.64 -2.68 0.82
C GLY A 37 -6.81 -4.06 0.19
N ILE A 38 -6.93 -4.09 -1.13
CA ILE A 38 -6.99 -5.33 -1.91
C ILE A 38 -5.89 -5.35 -2.98
N GLN A 39 -5.13 -6.43 -3.02
CA GLN A 39 -4.26 -6.75 -4.14
C GLN A 39 -5.13 -7.20 -5.31
N LEU A 40 -5.11 -6.46 -6.43
CA LEU A 40 -5.98 -6.72 -7.58
C LEU A 40 -5.66 -8.06 -8.27
N TYR A 41 -4.48 -8.64 -8.04
CA TYR A 41 -4.17 -10.01 -8.45
C TYR A 41 -5.15 -11.07 -7.90
N SER A 42 -5.75 -10.81 -6.72
CA SER A 42 -6.73 -11.68 -6.10
C SER A 42 -8.01 -11.85 -6.93
N ILE A 43 -8.30 -10.88 -7.80
CA ILE A 43 -9.43 -10.88 -8.75
C ILE A 43 -8.93 -10.70 -10.19
N ARG A 44 -7.75 -11.27 -10.51
CA ARG A 44 -7.07 -11.06 -11.79
C ARG A 44 -7.89 -11.48 -13.00
N ASP A 45 -8.77 -12.48 -12.86
CA ASP A 45 -9.58 -12.98 -13.97
C ASP A 45 -10.68 -11.98 -14.33
N GLU A 46 -11.28 -11.32 -13.33
CA GLU A 46 -12.24 -10.23 -13.50
C GLU A 46 -11.55 -8.97 -14.01
N MET A 47 -10.40 -8.61 -13.42
CA MET A 47 -9.57 -7.49 -13.88
C MET A 47 -9.08 -7.67 -15.32
N GLY A 48 -8.82 -8.90 -15.76
CA GLY A 48 -8.43 -9.19 -17.13
C GLY A 48 -9.57 -9.05 -18.14
N LYS A 49 -10.82 -9.24 -17.71
CA LYS A 49 -12.02 -9.16 -18.57
C LYS A 49 -12.60 -7.76 -18.63
N ASP A 50 -12.77 -7.12 -17.47
CA ASP A 50 -13.36 -5.79 -17.32
C ASP A 50 -12.74 -5.07 -16.11
N PRO A 51 -11.58 -4.41 -16.29
CA PRO A 51 -10.91 -3.70 -15.21
C PRO A 51 -11.79 -2.62 -14.57
N LEU A 52 -12.52 -1.84 -15.38
CA LEU A 52 -13.31 -0.72 -14.89
C LEU A 52 -14.52 -1.21 -14.10
N GLY A 53 -15.28 -2.19 -14.63
CA GLY A 53 -16.40 -2.79 -13.93
C GLY A 53 -15.99 -3.49 -12.64
N SER A 54 -14.82 -4.13 -12.62
CA SER A 54 -14.25 -4.75 -11.43
C SER A 54 -13.93 -3.72 -10.34
N LEU A 55 -13.25 -2.62 -10.70
CA LEU A 55 -12.96 -1.52 -9.78
C LEU A 55 -14.25 -0.87 -9.25
N GLN A 56 -15.26 -0.66 -10.11
CA GLN A 56 -16.56 -0.14 -9.69
C GLN A 56 -17.25 -1.05 -8.67
N GLN A 57 -17.17 -2.38 -8.84
CA GLN A 57 -17.71 -3.33 -7.87
C GLN A 57 -16.96 -3.27 -6.54
N LEU A 58 -15.62 -3.23 -6.56
CA LEU A 58 -14.82 -3.06 -5.34
C LEU A 58 -15.17 -1.75 -4.60
N ALA A 59 -15.42 -0.66 -5.33
CA ALA A 59 -15.80 0.62 -4.74
C ALA A 59 -17.17 0.52 -4.05
N LYS A 60 -18.14 -0.17 -4.66
CA LYS A 60 -19.46 -0.46 -4.07
C LYS A 60 -19.37 -1.35 -2.83
N MET A 61 -18.40 -2.26 -2.77
CA MET A 61 -18.12 -3.09 -1.60
C MET A 61 -17.45 -2.31 -0.46
N GLY A 62 -16.97 -1.09 -0.71
CA GLY A 62 -16.40 -0.20 0.30
C GLY A 62 -14.87 -0.23 0.39
N TYR A 63 -14.17 -0.91 -0.52
CA TYR A 63 -12.71 -0.82 -0.57
C TYR A 63 -12.27 0.62 -0.90
N LYS A 64 -11.17 1.05 -0.28
CA LYS A 64 -10.56 2.38 -0.48
C LYS A 64 -9.12 2.32 -0.94
N TYR A 65 -8.48 1.17 -0.84
CA TYR A 65 -7.09 0.98 -1.21
C TYR A 65 -6.98 -0.23 -2.14
N VAL A 66 -6.19 -0.07 -3.20
CA VAL A 66 -5.89 -1.13 -4.16
C VAL A 66 -4.39 -1.21 -4.39
N GLU A 67 -3.89 -2.37 -4.81
CA GLU A 67 -2.55 -2.56 -5.35
C GLU A 67 -2.69 -3.19 -6.73
N HIS A 68 -2.05 -2.63 -7.76
CA HIS A 68 -2.09 -3.22 -9.10
C HIS A 68 -1.10 -4.39 -9.21
N ALA A 69 -1.42 -5.34 -10.09
CA ALA A 69 -0.54 -6.43 -10.50
C ALA A 69 -0.41 -6.55 -12.02
N ASN A 70 -0.80 -5.51 -12.75
CA ASN A 70 -0.63 -5.41 -14.19
C ASN A 70 -0.10 -4.03 -14.54
N TYR A 71 1.07 -4.02 -15.19
CA TYR A 71 1.66 -2.84 -15.81
C TYR A 71 2.43 -3.31 -17.05
N VAL A 72 1.96 -2.93 -18.24
CA VAL A 72 2.51 -3.36 -19.52
C VAL A 72 2.53 -2.14 -20.45
N ASP A 73 3.67 -1.90 -21.11
CA ASP A 73 3.82 -0.81 -22.08
C ASP A 73 3.30 0.56 -21.60
N ARG A 74 3.71 0.95 -20.38
CA ARG A 74 3.30 2.19 -19.70
C ARG A 74 1.81 2.31 -19.39
N LYS A 75 1.12 1.17 -19.27
CA LYS A 75 -0.31 1.12 -18.99
C LYS A 75 -0.65 0.20 -17.82
N PHE A 76 -1.55 0.66 -16.96
CA PHE A 76 -2.17 -0.13 -15.90
C PHE A 76 -3.49 -0.70 -16.41
N TYR A 77 -3.57 -2.02 -16.56
CA TYR A 77 -4.79 -2.69 -17.08
C TYR A 77 -5.29 -2.10 -18.41
N GLY A 78 -4.37 -1.70 -19.29
CA GLY A 78 -4.68 -1.10 -20.60
C GLY A 78 -4.85 0.42 -20.60
N TYR A 79 -4.84 1.08 -19.44
CA TYR A 79 -4.99 2.53 -19.32
C TYR A 79 -3.63 3.22 -19.10
N PRO A 80 -3.32 4.32 -19.81
CA PRO A 80 -2.22 5.21 -19.46
C PRO A 80 -2.27 5.64 -17.99
N ALA A 81 -1.12 5.92 -17.38
CA ALA A 81 -1.02 6.26 -15.95
C ALA A 81 -1.97 7.40 -15.53
N THR A 82 -2.07 8.47 -16.32
CA THR A 82 -2.96 9.61 -16.04
C THR A 82 -4.44 9.25 -16.10
N GLU A 83 -4.85 8.41 -17.06
CA GLU A 83 -6.22 7.92 -17.18
C GLU A 83 -6.57 6.96 -16.05
N PHE A 84 -5.65 6.06 -15.70
CA PHE A 84 -5.86 5.13 -14.60
C PHE A 84 -5.96 5.88 -13.25
N LYS A 85 -5.11 6.90 -13.03
CA LYS A 85 -5.21 7.78 -11.86
C LYS A 85 -6.59 8.43 -11.77
N LYS A 86 -7.13 8.93 -12.89
CA LYS A 86 -8.48 9.49 -12.93
C LYS A 86 -9.54 8.47 -12.55
N ILE A 87 -9.47 7.24 -13.06
CA ILE A 87 -10.40 6.15 -12.69
C ILE A 87 -10.34 5.89 -11.18
N LEU A 88 -9.14 5.82 -10.60
CA LEU A 88 -8.97 5.61 -9.16
C LEU A 88 -9.59 6.76 -8.36
N ASP A 89 -9.33 8.01 -8.75
CA ASP A 89 -9.86 9.20 -8.08
C ASP A 89 -11.39 9.26 -8.15
N ASP A 90 -11.97 9.02 -9.32
CA ASP A 90 -13.42 9.05 -9.56
C ASP A 90 -14.14 7.97 -8.72
N LEU A 91 -13.48 6.84 -8.44
CA LEU A 91 -13.99 5.76 -7.59
C LEU A 91 -13.60 5.89 -6.11
N GLY A 92 -12.80 6.89 -5.75
CA GLY A 92 -12.34 7.15 -4.38
C GLY A 92 -11.30 6.13 -3.87
N PHE A 93 -10.50 5.55 -4.76
CA PHE A 93 -9.40 4.66 -4.43
C PHE A 93 -8.07 5.40 -4.23
N LYS A 94 -7.21 4.82 -3.39
CA LYS A 94 -5.78 5.13 -3.31
C LYS A 94 -4.97 3.88 -3.68
N MET A 95 -3.91 4.05 -4.46
CA MET A 95 -3.00 2.98 -4.82
C MET A 95 -1.59 3.31 -4.32
N LEU A 96 -1.34 3.03 -3.03
CA LEU A 96 -0.08 3.42 -2.37
C LEU A 96 1.11 2.56 -2.80
N SER A 97 0.85 1.37 -3.34
CA SER A 97 1.86 0.41 -3.76
C SER A 97 1.52 -0.23 -5.10
N GLY A 98 2.52 -0.83 -5.72
CA GLY A 98 2.39 -1.56 -6.97
C GLY A 98 3.21 -2.84 -7.02
N HIS A 99 2.65 -3.90 -7.61
CA HIS A 99 3.29 -5.20 -7.77
C HIS A 99 4.02 -5.27 -9.12
N THR A 100 5.29 -4.85 -9.13
CA THR A 100 6.12 -4.76 -10.33
C THR A 100 7.51 -5.34 -10.07
N VAL A 101 7.89 -6.36 -10.84
CA VAL A 101 9.19 -7.03 -10.71
C VAL A 101 10.34 -6.10 -11.12
N MET A 102 11.32 -5.91 -10.23
CA MET A 102 12.65 -5.42 -10.59
C MET A 102 13.53 -6.62 -10.97
N SER A 103 14.18 -6.54 -12.13
CA SER A 103 15.12 -7.55 -12.59
C SER A 103 16.46 -6.94 -13.01
N MET A 104 17.48 -7.77 -13.20
CA MET A 104 18.81 -7.31 -13.63
C MET A 104 18.79 -6.59 -14.99
N GLN A 105 17.80 -6.88 -15.84
CA GLN A 105 17.66 -6.22 -17.15
C GLN A 105 17.25 -4.74 -17.05
N HIS A 106 16.83 -4.29 -15.87
CA HIS A 106 16.48 -2.89 -15.65
C HIS A 106 17.70 -1.99 -15.44
N TRP A 107 18.90 -2.57 -15.31
CA TRP A 107 20.16 -1.85 -15.18
C TRP A 107 20.99 -1.97 -16.44
N ASP A 108 21.42 -0.82 -16.98
CA ASP A 108 22.40 -0.78 -18.06
C ASP A 108 23.80 -0.65 -17.44
N THR A 109 24.61 -1.69 -17.58
CA THR A 109 25.98 -1.72 -17.04
C THR A 109 26.95 -0.80 -17.78
N THR A 110 26.71 -0.52 -19.05
CA THR A 110 27.52 0.38 -19.87
C THR A 110 27.20 1.83 -19.54
N ALA A 111 25.92 2.19 -19.50
CA ALA A 111 25.46 3.53 -19.12
C ALA A 111 25.60 3.80 -17.61
N LYS A 112 25.73 2.75 -16.79
CA LYS A 112 25.72 2.80 -15.32
C LYS A 112 24.49 3.52 -14.78
N ASP A 113 23.35 3.24 -15.38
CA ASP A 113 22.08 3.86 -15.04
C ASP A 113 20.92 2.88 -15.28
N PHE A 114 19.73 3.20 -14.77
CA PHE A 114 18.53 2.46 -15.07
C PHE A 114 18.10 2.66 -16.53
N THR A 115 17.61 1.57 -17.11
CA THR A 115 16.95 1.59 -18.41
C THR A 115 15.69 2.45 -18.39
N ASP A 116 15.29 2.95 -19.56
CA ASP A 116 14.06 3.71 -19.72
C ASP A 116 12.83 2.93 -19.22
N LYS A 117 12.83 1.60 -19.38
CA LYS A 117 11.75 0.74 -18.88
C LYS A 117 11.54 0.90 -17.37
N TRP A 118 12.62 0.92 -16.58
CA TRP A 118 12.51 1.10 -15.14
C TRP A 118 12.20 2.55 -14.77
N LYS A 119 12.82 3.52 -15.46
CA LYS A 119 12.51 4.95 -15.26
C LYS A 119 11.03 5.25 -15.49
N PHE A 120 10.46 4.75 -16.58
CA PHE A 120 9.03 4.88 -16.89
C PHE A 120 8.14 4.16 -15.89
N THR A 121 8.56 2.98 -15.41
CA THR A 121 7.84 2.28 -14.34
C THR A 121 7.71 3.16 -13.09
N VAL A 122 8.81 3.77 -12.64
CA VAL A 122 8.83 4.64 -11.45
C VAL A 122 8.04 5.93 -11.69
N GLU A 123 8.17 6.54 -12.87
CA GLU A 123 7.44 7.75 -13.28
C GLU A 123 5.92 7.51 -13.30
N ASP A 124 5.48 6.40 -13.89
CA ASP A 124 4.07 6.05 -13.98
C ASP A 124 3.50 5.65 -12.62
N ALA A 125 4.27 4.95 -11.79
CA ALA A 125 3.95 4.65 -10.40
C ALA A 125 3.72 5.93 -9.58
N ALA A 126 4.62 6.91 -9.71
CA ALA A 126 4.47 8.22 -9.07
C ALA A 126 3.22 8.96 -9.59
N THR A 127 2.95 8.89 -10.90
CA THR A 127 1.77 9.52 -11.54
C THR A 127 0.45 8.99 -10.96
N VAL A 128 0.36 7.68 -10.72
CA VAL A 128 -0.83 7.07 -10.10
C VAL A 128 -0.87 7.21 -8.57
N GLY A 129 0.12 7.89 -7.98
CA GLY A 129 0.17 8.22 -6.55
C GLY A 129 0.76 7.12 -5.66
N GLN A 130 1.52 6.18 -6.22
CA GLN A 130 2.24 5.19 -5.42
C GLN A 130 3.36 5.85 -4.63
N GLN A 131 3.54 5.36 -3.40
CA GLN A 131 4.69 5.66 -2.54
C GLN A 131 5.71 4.52 -2.58
N TYR A 132 5.31 3.32 -2.99
CA TYR A 132 6.14 2.13 -2.99
C TYR A 132 5.99 1.34 -4.29
N VAL A 133 7.10 0.99 -4.92
CA VAL A 133 7.13 -0.01 -6.00
C VAL A 133 7.66 -1.30 -5.40
N ILE A 134 6.83 -2.33 -5.35
CA ILE A 134 7.16 -3.61 -4.71
C ILE A 134 7.62 -4.59 -5.78
N SER A 135 8.85 -5.10 -5.65
CA SER A 135 9.32 -6.27 -6.40
C SER A 135 8.91 -7.55 -5.64
N PRO A 136 7.90 -8.29 -6.11
CA PRO A 136 7.32 -9.45 -5.40
C PRO A 136 8.18 -10.71 -5.51
N SER A 137 9.15 -10.71 -6.42
CA SER A 137 9.98 -11.85 -6.74
C SER A 137 11.36 -11.40 -7.18
N LEU A 138 12.30 -12.34 -7.10
CA LEU A 138 13.66 -12.26 -7.60
C LEU A 138 13.84 -13.44 -8.57
N ASP A 139 14.62 -13.33 -9.64
CA ASP A 139 14.86 -14.49 -10.52
C ASP A 139 15.49 -15.68 -9.77
N ASP A 140 15.08 -16.90 -10.08
CA ASP A 140 15.56 -18.13 -9.42
C ASP A 140 17.09 -18.29 -9.54
N SER A 141 17.69 -17.89 -10.67
CA SER A 141 19.13 -18.00 -10.88
C SER A 141 19.93 -17.12 -9.92
N LEU A 142 19.38 -15.96 -9.54
CA LEU A 142 20.00 -15.01 -8.62
C LEU A 142 19.89 -15.47 -7.16
N ARG A 143 19.07 -16.48 -6.88
CA ARG A 143 18.89 -17.05 -5.52
C ARG A 143 19.75 -18.29 -5.26
N LYS A 144 20.50 -18.78 -6.26
CA LYS A 144 21.28 -20.03 -6.16
C LYS A 144 22.70 -19.86 -5.61
N THR A 145 23.27 -18.67 -5.71
CA THR A 145 24.66 -18.40 -5.30
C THR A 145 24.74 -17.11 -4.50
N TYR A 146 25.76 -17.02 -3.65
CA TYR A 146 26.04 -15.81 -2.88
C TYR A 146 26.27 -14.60 -3.80
N ASP A 147 27.11 -14.75 -4.82
CA ASP A 147 27.45 -13.67 -5.76
C ASP A 147 26.22 -13.22 -6.57
N GLY A 148 25.37 -14.16 -7.00
CA GLY A 148 24.11 -13.85 -7.67
C GLY A 148 23.21 -12.97 -6.82
N LEU A 149 22.98 -13.36 -5.56
CA LEU A 149 22.14 -12.60 -4.64
C LEU A 149 22.76 -11.24 -4.32
N LEU A 150 24.06 -11.21 -4.03
CA LEU A 150 24.78 -9.97 -3.71
C LEU A 150 24.73 -8.97 -4.87
N SER A 151 24.90 -9.42 -6.11
CA SER A 151 24.83 -8.56 -7.29
C SER A 151 23.45 -7.92 -7.46
N PHE A 152 22.37 -8.69 -7.20
CA PHE A 152 21.02 -8.15 -7.22
C PHE A 152 20.79 -7.16 -6.08
N MET A 153 21.23 -7.45 -4.86
CA MET A 153 21.11 -6.53 -3.72
C MET A 153 21.83 -5.20 -3.99
N GLN A 154 23.01 -5.25 -4.60
CA GLN A 154 23.76 -4.05 -4.98
C GLN A 154 23.00 -3.21 -6.02
N LEU A 155 22.31 -3.85 -6.98
CA LEU A 155 21.43 -3.16 -7.91
C LEU A 155 20.20 -2.59 -7.19
N PHE A 156 19.54 -3.40 -6.37
CA PHE A 156 18.33 -3.01 -5.65
C PHE A 156 18.56 -1.76 -4.78
N ASN A 157 19.71 -1.67 -4.11
CA ASN A 157 20.14 -0.49 -3.34
C ASN A 157 20.32 0.79 -4.17
N LYS A 158 20.38 0.71 -5.51
CA LYS A 158 20.43 1.90 -6.38
C LYS A 158 19.05 2.46 -6.70
N SER A 159 18.00 1.68 -6.45
CA SER A 159 16.62 2.03 -6.84
C SER A 159 15.90 2.98 -5.88
N GLY A 160 16.52 3.31 -4.74
CA GLY A 160 16.02 4.25 -3.73
C GLY A 160 17.06 4.48 -2.63
#